data_AF-P79211-F1
#
_entry.id   AF-P79211-F1
#
_cell.length_a   1.000
_cell.length_b   1.000
_cell.length_c   1.000
_cell.angle_alpha   90.00
_cell.angle_beta   90.00
_cell.angle_gamma   90.00
#
_symmetry.space_group_name_H-M   'P 1'
#
loop_
_entity.id
_entity.type
_entity.pdbx_description
1 polymer ?
#
loop_
_entity_poly.entity_id
_entity_poly.type
_entity_poly.pdbx_seq_one_letter_code
_entity_poly.pdbx_strand_id
1 'polypeptide(L)'
;KMGPVLCHLVPYAQGLAVQVSTITLTVIALDRHRCIVYHLESKISKQISFLIIGLAWGVSALLASPLAIFREYSLIEIIPDFEIVACTEKWPGEEKGIYGTVYSLLSLLILYVLPLGIISFSYARIWSKLKNHVSPGAAHDHYHQR
;
A
#
# COMPACT_ATOMS: atom_id res chain seq x y z
N LYS A 1 -4.14 13.85 -27.56
CA LYS A 1 -3.56 14.92 -26.71
C LYS A 1 -4.01 14.67 -25.27
N MET A 2 -3.29 13.83 -24.52
CA MET A 2 -3.66 13.50 -23.13
C MET A 2 -3.40 14.67 -22.15
N GLY A 3 -2.70 15.71 -22.62
CA GLY A 3 -2.73 17.05 -22.02
C GLY A 3 -2.01 17.17 -20.67
N PRO A 4 -1.89 18.41 -20.16
CA PRO A 4 -1.26 18.68 -18.87
C PRO A 4 -2.01 17.99 -17.73
N VAL A 5 -3.34 17.90 -17.79
CA VAL A 5 -4.15 17.29 -16.73
C VAL A 5 -3.72 15.84 -16.44
N LEU A 6 -3.59 14.99 -17.47
CA LEU A 6 -3.20 13.60 -17.26
C LEU A 6 -1.72 13.46 -16.82
N CYS A 7 -0.86 14.43 -17.13
CA CYS A 7 0.52 14.45 -16.62
C CYS A 7 0.57 14.50 -15.08
N HIS A 8 -0.37 15.21 -14.44
CA HIS A 8 -0.48 15.26 -12.98
C HIS A 8 -1.34 14.12 -12.43
N LEU A 9 -2.45 13.79 -13.10
CA LEU A 9 -3.47 12.90 -12.56
C LEU A 9 -3.05 11.42 -12.60
N VAL A 10 -2.33 10.98 -13.63
CA VAL A 10 -1.89 9.59 -13.76
C VAL A 10 -0.93 9.15 -12.65
N PRO A 11 0.20 9.84 -12.39
CA PRO A 11 1.10 9.45 -11.31
C PRO A 11 0.43 9.57 -9.93
N TYR A 12 -0.42 10.59 -9.73
CA TYR A 12 -1.22 10.72 -8.51
C TYR A 12 -2.16 9.54 -8.30
N ALA A 13 -2.94 9.15 -9.32
CA ALA A 13 -3.87 8.04 -9.24
C ALA A 13 -3.16 6.70 -9.02
N GLN A 14 -2.00 6.48 -9.65
CA GLN A 14 -1.18 5.31 -9.39
C GLN A 14 -0.70 5.26 -7.94
N GLY A 15 -0.10 6.35 -7.43
CA GLY A 15 0.36 6.43 -6.05
C GLY A 15 -0.77 6.27 -5.03
N LEU A 16 -1.93 6.88 -5.30
CA LEU A 16 -3.13 6.74 -4.48
C LEU A 16 -3.61 5.28 -4.42
N ALA A 17 -3.71 4.62 -5.57
CA ALA A 17 -4.17 3.23 -5.65
C ALA A 17 -3.24 2.27 -4.88
N VAL A 18 -1.93 2.36 -5.07
CA VAL A 18 -0.95 1.51 -4.38
C VAL A 18 -1.04 1.69 -2.86
N GLN A 19 -1.17 2.92 -2.38
CA GLN A 19 -1.27 3.22 -0.96
C GLN A 19 -2.57 2.71 -0.33
N VAL A 20 -3.71 2.97 -0.98
CA VAL A 20 -5.01 2.47 -0.50
C VAL A 20 -5.01 0.95 -0.44
N SER A 21 -4.49 0.28 -1.47
CA SER A 21 -4.37 -1.19 -1.48
C SER A 21 -3.49 -1.69 -0.35
N THR A 22 -2.34 -1.07 -0.12
CA THR A 22 -1.38 -1.53 0.90
C THR A 22 -1.91 -1.33 2.32
N ILE A 23 -2.53 -0.18 2.60
CA ILE A 23 -3.19 0.09 3.89
C ILE A 23 -4.32 -0.92 4.11
N THR A 24 -5.15 -1.16 3.08
CA THR A 24 -6.27 -2.11 3.16
C THR A 24 -5.79 -3.52 3.46
N LEU A 25 -4.77 -4.01 2.75
CA LEU A 25 -4.18 -5.34 2.99
C LEU A 25 -3.60 -5.46 4.40
N THR A 26 -2.96 -4.41 4.90
CA THR A 26 -2.40 -4.37 6.26
C THR A 26 -3.50 -4.46 7.31
N VAL A 27 -4.58 -3.70 7.16
CA VAL A 27 -5.74 -3.76 8.05
C VAL A 27 -6.37 -5.15 8.04
N ILE A 28 -6.56 -5.74 6.86
CA ILE A 28 -7.10 -7.10 6.73
C ILE A 28 -6.20 -8.11 7.45
N ALA A 29 -4.89 -8.05 7.21
CA ALA A 29 -3.94 -8.97 7.85
C ALA A 29 -3.96 -8.85 9.37
N LEU A 30 -3.99 -7.62 9.90
CA LEU A 30 -4.07 -7.35 11.34
C LEU A 30 -5.39 -7.80 11.96
N ASP A 31 -6.53 -7.56 11.30
CA ASP A 31 -7.84 -8.04 11.75
C ASP A 31 -7.87 -9.57 11.82
N ARG A 32 -7.40 -10.25 10.76
CA ARG A 32 -7.28 -11.72 10.75
C ARG A 32 -6.33 -12.23 11.83
N HIS A 33 -5.20 -11.56 12.03
CA HIS A 33 -4.23 -11.92 13.05
C HIS A 33 -4.85 -11.81 14.45
N ARG A 34 -5.54 -10.71 14.75
CA ARG A 34 -6.22 -10.49 16.03
C ARG A 34 -7.30 -11.54 16.30
N CYS A 35 -8.16 -11.82 15.33
CA CYS A 35 -9.22 -12.80 15.49
C CYS A 35 -8.70 -14.24 15.63
N ILE A 36 -7.69 -14.65 14.85
CA ILE A 36 -7.23 -16.04 14.82
C ILE A 36 -6.23 -16.34 15.93
N VAL A 37 -5.25 -15.46 16.17
CA VAL A 37 -4.15 -15.74 17.11
C VAL A 37 -4.60 -15.56 18.56
N TYR A 38 -5.36 -14.51 18.83
CA TYR A 38 -5.79 -14.15 20.19
C TYR A 38 -7.25 -14.53 20.49
N HIS A 39 -7.95 -15.17 19.55
CA HIS A 39 -9.37 -15.54 19.69
C HIS A 39 -10.28 -14.37 20.10
N LEU A 40 -9.96 -13.14 19.67
CA LEU A 40 -10.87 -12.01 19.89
C LEU A 40 -12.14 -12.24 19.06
N GLU A 41 -13.27 -12.39 19.74
CA GLU A 41 -14.59 -12.57 19.10
C GLU A 41 -15.02 -11.33 18.29
N SER A 42 -14.49 -10.15 18.63
CA SER A 42 -14.81 -8.90 17.96
C SER A 42 -13.93 -8.69 16.72
N LYS A 43 -14.46 -9.08 15.56
CA LYS A 43 -14.01 -8.59 14.25
C LYS A 43 -14.25 -7.08 14.18
N ILE A 44 -13.47 -6.37 13.36
CA ILE A 44 -13.76 -4.96 13.04
C ILE A 44 -15.23 -4.84 12.60
N SER A 45 -15.99 -3.98 13.30
CA SER A 45 -17.42 -3.76 13.00
C SER A 45 -17.58 -3.06 11.65
N LYS A 46 -18.74 -3.23 10.99
CA LYS A 46 -19.01 -2.58 9.69
C LYS A 46 -18.80 -1.06 9.74
N GLN A 47 -19.21 -0.42 10.83
CA GLN A 47 -19.06 1.03 11.05
C GLN A 47 -17.57 1.42 11.09
N ILE A 48 -16.75 0.66 11.82
CA ILE A 48 -15.30 0.89 11.88
C ILE A 48 -14.66 0.61 10.52
N SER A 49 -15.11 -0.40 9.77
CA SER A 49 -14.60 -0.67 8.42
C SER A 49 -14.80 0.52 7.49
N PHE A 50 -15.98 1.15 7.48
CA PHE A 50 -16.22 2.35 6.68
C PHE A 50 -15.32 3.52 7.10
N LEU A 51 -15.11 3.70 8.41
CA LEU A 51 -14.18 4.71 8.94
C LEU A 51 -12.74 4.44 8.46
N ILE A 52 -12.26 3.20 8.57
CA ILE A 52 -10.91 2.82 8.13
C ILE A 52 -10.74 3.04 6.63
N ILE A 53 -11.75 2.69 5.82
CA ILE A 53 -11.72 2.94 4.37
C ILE A 53 -11.59 4.45 4.11
N GLY A 54 -12.43 5.28 4.72
CA GLY A 54 -12.36 6.73 4.57
C GLY A 54 -11.00 7.31 4.96
N LEU A 55 -10.43 6.84 6.08
CA LEU A 55 -9.10 7.23 6.54
C LEU A 55 -8.01 6.76 5.57
N ALA A 56 -8.09 5.53 5.04
CA ALA A 56 -7.13 5.01 4.09
C ALA A 56 -7.11 5.86 2.81
N TRP A 57 -8.27 6.25 2.28
CA TRP A 57 -8.38 7.17 1.15
C TRP A 57 -7.81 8.55 1.47
N GLY A 58 -8.18 9.13 2.62
CA GLY A 58 -7.71 10.47 3.02
C GLY A 58 -6.19 10.54 3.22
N VAL A 59 -5.62 9.59 3.95
CA VAL A 59 -4.17 9.49 4.19
C VAL A 59 -3.43 9.25 2.87
N SER A 60 -3.92 8.34 2.03
CA SER A 60 -3.28 8.05 0.74
C SER A 60 -3.34 9.24 -0.22
N ALA A 61 -4.46 9.99 -0.24
CA ALA A 61 -4.60 11.20 -1.04
C ALA A 61 -3.62 12.28 -0.61
N LEU A 62 -3.45 12.48 0.71
CA LEU A 62 -2.49 13.43 1.25
C LEU A 62 -1.05 13.04 0.90
N LEU A 63 -0.68 11.77 1.11
CA LEU A 63 0.66 11.27 0.85
C LEU A 63 1.00 11.16 -0.64
N ALA A 64 0.01 10.93 -1.51
CA ALA A 64 0.18 10.95 -2.97
C ALA A 64 0.24 12.38 -3.55
N SER A 65 -0.18 13.41 -2.81
CA SER A 65 -0.25 14.78 -3.32
C SER A 65 1.07 15.31 -3.92
N PRO A 66 2.28 14.98 -3.41
CA PRO A 66 3.53 15.40 -4.05
C PRO A 66 3.68 14.86 -5.47
N LEU A 67 3.16 13.67 -5.78
CA LEU A 67 3.18 13.09 -7.13
C LEU A 67 2.30 13.88 -8.12
N ALA A 68 1.28 14.57 -7.63
CA ALA A 68 0.45 15.47 -8.43
C ALA A 68 1.12 16.85 -8.59
N ILE A 69 1.68 17.39 -7.49
CA ILE A 69 2.17 18.78 -7.43
C ILE A 69 3.52 18.93 -8.14
N PHE A 70 4.47 18.03 -7.88
CA PHE A 70 5.84 18.12 -8.38
C PHE A 70 6.00 17.45 -9.75
N ARG A 71 5.10 17.79 -10.66
CA ARG A 71 5.11 17.35 -12.07
C ARG A 71 5.11 18.57 -12.97
N GLU A 72 5.80 18.46 -14.10
CA GLU A 72 5.84 19.50 -15.13
C GLU A 72 5.54 18.88 -16.49
N TYR A 73 4.62 19.51 -17.22
CA TYR A 73 4.32 19.23 -18.61
C TYR A 73 5.03 20.27 -19.48
N SER A 74 6.17 19.90 -20.06
CA SER A 74 7.03 20.82 -20.81
C SER A 74 7.56 20.19 -22.09
N LEU A 75 7.97 21.04 -23.02
CA LEU A 75 8.73 20.63 -24.20
C LEU A 75 10.17 20.43 -23.77
N ILE A 76 10.70 19.25 -24.06
CA ILE A 76 12.10 18.89 -23.84
C ILE A 76 12.73 18.66 -25.22
N GLU A 77 13.79 19.38 -25.50
CA GLU A 77 14.62 19.19 -26.69
C GLU A 77 15.48 17.94 -26.49
N ILE A 78 15.23 16.88 -27.28
CA ILE A 78 16.03 15.64 -27.21
C ILE A 78 17.29 15.79 -28.07
N ILE A 79 17.11 16.39 -29.24
CA ILE A 79 18.11 16.67 -30.26
C ILE A 79 17.81 18.05 -30.83
N PRO A 80 18.82 18.78 -31.35
CA PRO A 80 18.62 20.09 -31.94
C PRO A 80 17.45 20.11 -32.93
N ASP A 81 16.53 21.08 -32.78
CA ASP A 81 15.32 21.26 -33.59
C ASP A 81 14.26 20.14 -33.47
N PHE A 82 14.36 19.26 -32.47
CA PHE A 82 13.39 18.20 -32.22
C PHE A 82 12.98 18.15 -30.74
N GLU A 83 11.85 18.78 -30.48
CA GLU A 83 11.21 18.83 -29.18
C GLU A 83 10.17 17.72 -29.01
N ILE A 84 10.19 17.06 -27.86
CA ILE A 84 9.11 16.18 -27.42
C ILE A 84 8.36 16.83 -26.26
N VAL A 85 7.06 16.63 -26.21
CA VAL A 85 6.29 16.89 -24.99
C VAL A 85 6.58 15.78 -23.99
N ALA A 86 7.17 16.14 -22.86
CA ALA A 86 7.43 15.22 -21.77
C ALA A 86 6.66 15.61 -20.50
N CYS A 87 6.42 14.60 -19.66
CA CYS A 87 5.85 14.76 -18.34
C CYS A 87 6.88 14.27 -17.32
N THR A 88 7.60 15.20 -16.69
CA THR A 88 8.71 14.89 -15.80
C THR A 88 8.45 15.39 -14.39
N GLU A 89 9.15 14.81 -13.42
CA GLU A 89 9.09 15.28 -12.04
C GLU A 89 9.91 16.56 -11.88
N LYS A 90 9.36 17.53 -11.15
CA LYS A 90 9.99 18.82 -10.86
C LYS A 90 9.86 19.14 -9.38
N TRP A 91 10.84 18.64 -8.63
CA TRP A 91 10.97 18.92 -7.20
C TRP A 91 11.51 20.34 -6.98
N PRO A 92 11.12 21.01 -5.88
CA PRO A 92 11.57 22.36 -5.57
C PRO A 92 13.04 22.39 -5.15
N GLY A 93 13.70 23.54 -5.35
CA GLY A 93 15.08 23.78 -4.93
C GLY A 93 16.12 23.56 -6.02
N GLU A 94 17.32 24.12 -5.80
CA GLU A 94 18.48 23.95 -6.69
C GLU A 94 18.97 22.49 -6.68
N GLU A 95 18.85 21.83 -5.53
CA GLU A 95 19.11 20.40 -5.32
C GLU A 95 17.91 19.54 -5.75
N LYS A 96 17.50 19.68 -7.01
CA LYS A 96 16.31 19.04 -7.62
C LYS A 96 16.16 17.53 -7.32
N GLY A 97 17.26 16.84 -7.04
CA GLY A 97 17.26 15.40 -6.77
C GLY A 97 16.98 15.02 -5.30
N ILE A 98 17.33 15.85 -4.32
CA ILE A 98 17.34 15.41 -2.91
C ILE A 98 15.92 15.25 -2.36
N TYR A 99 15.04 16.24 -2.54
CA TYR A 99 13.66 16.16 -2.07
C TYR A 99 12.91 14.97 -2.67
N GLY A 100 13.07 14.75 -3.98
CA GLY A 100 12.47 13.60 -4.67
C GLY A 100 13.01 12.26 -4.19
N THR A 101 14.31 12.18 -3.95
CA THR A 101 14.96 10.97 -3.39
C THR A 101 14.47 10.72 -1.97
N VAL A 102 14.44 11.73 -1.10
CA VAL A 102 13.96 11.62 0.29
C VAL A 102 12.50 11.19 0.32
N TYR A 103 11.63 11.85 -0.46
CA TYR A 103 10.22 11.45 -0.59
C TYR A 103 10.08 9.99 -1.05
N SER A 104 10.84 9.59 -2.07
CA SER A 104 10.79 8.24 -2.61
C SER A 104 11.25 7.19 -1.59
N LEU A 105 12.35 7.45 -0.89
CA LEU A 105 12.88 6.54 0.14
C LEU A 105 11.92 6.43 1.34
N LEU A 106 11.41 7.57 1.83
CA LEU A 106 10.44 7.57 2.93
C LEU A 106 9.15 6.85 2.54
N SER A 107 8.63 7.11 1.34
CA SER A 107 7.45 6.43 0.81
C SER A 107 7.68 4.93 0.67
N LEU A 108 8.82 4.52 0.12
CA LEU A 108 9.18 3.10 0.00
C LEU A 108 9.24 2.42 1.38
N LEU A 109 9.88 3.04 2.36
CA LEU A 109 10.00 2.47 3.70
C LEU A 109 8.65 2.40 4.43
N ILE A 110 7.91 3.51 4.46
CA ILE A 110 6.68 3.66 5.26
C ILE A 110 5.48 2.97 4.60
N LEU A 111 5.39 3.00 3.26
CA LEU A 111 4.21 2.56 2.52
C LEU A 111 4.38 1.21 1.85
N TYR A 112 5.59 0.67 1.78
CA TYR A 112 5.84 -0.65 1.19
C TYR A 112 6.54 -1.59 2.17
N VAL A 113 7.75 -1.27 2.62
CA VAL A 113 8.55 -2.18 3.46
C VAL A 113 7.88 -2.46 4.80
N LEU A 114 7.47 -1.42 5.53
CA LEU A 114 6.83 -1.56 6.83
C LEU A 114 5.48 -2.31 6.74
N PRO A 115 4.56 -1.96 5.81
CA PRO A 115 3.31 -2.70 5.63
C PRO A 115 3.51 -4.15 5.23
N LEU A 116 4.42 -4.44 4.30
CA LEU A 116 4.74 -5.82 3.92
C LEU A 116 5.33 -6.62 5.08
N GLY A 117 6.16 -5.98 5.91
CA GLY A 117 6.66 -6.57 7.15
C GLY A 117 5.52 -6.95 8.09
N ILE A 118 4.57 -6.03 8.33
CA ILE A 118 3.39 -6.27 9.18
C ILE A 118 2.53 -7.40 8.62
N ILE A 119 2.24 -7.38 7.32
CA ILE A 119 1.44 -8.40 6.63
C ILE A 119 2.11 -9.77 6.75
N SER A 120 3.40 -9.85 6.44
CA SER A 120 4.18 -11.09 6.48
C SER A 120 4.23 -11.66 7.90
N PHE A 121 4.51 -10.82 8.90
CA PHE A 121 4.51 -11.21 10.31
C PHE A 121 3.13 -11.72 10.75
N SER A 122 2.07 -10.99 10.39
CA SER A 122 0.69 -11.34 10.73
C SER A 122 0.32 -12.72 10.18
N TYR A 123 0.59 -12.97 8.90
CA TYR A 123 0.30 -14.25 8.26
C TYR A 123 1.20 -15.38 8.73
N ALA A 124 2.48 -15.14 9.03
CA ALA A 124 3.37 -16.15 9.61
C ALA A 124 2.85 -16.64 10.98
N ARG A 125 2.35 -15.73 11.81
CA ARG A 125 1.74 -16.06 13.11
C ARG A 125 0.41 -16.79 12.96
N ILE A 126 -0.44 -16.36 12.02
CA ILE A 126 -1.69 -17.05 11.69
C ILE A 126 -1.39 -18.49 11.25
N TRP A 127 -0.43 -18.67 10.33
CA TRP A 127 -0.01 -19.98 9.84
C TRP A 127 0.47 -20.89 10.97
N SER A 128 1.36 -20.39 11.83
CA SER A 128 1.86 -21.16 12.98
C SER A 128 0.74 -21.54 13.95
N LYS A 129 -0.21 -20.64 14.22
CA LYS A 129 -1.35 -20.92 15.09
C LYS A 129 -2.26 -22.00 14.49
N LEU A 130 -2.61 -21.88 13.21
CA LEU A 130 -3.49 -22.81 12.52
C LEU A 130 -2.84 -24.20 12.37
N LYS A 131 -1.53 -24.26 12.08
CA LYS A 131 -0.78 -25.52 12.03
C LYS A 131 -0.85 -26.30 13.35
N ASN A 132 -0.89 -25.61 14.49
CA ASN A 132 -1.00 -26.26 15.81
C ASN A 132 -2.44 -26.69 16.16
N HIS A 133 -3.47 -26.06 15.58
CA HIS A 133 -4.87 -26.47 15.77
C HIS A 133 -5.28 -27.64 14.86
N VAL A 134 -4.66 -27.77 13.69
CA VAL A 134 -4.75 -28.98 12.85
C VAL A 134 -3.73 -30.00 13.36
N SER A 135 -3.94 -30.47 14.60
CA SER A 135 -3.27 -31.69 15.07
C SER A 135 -3.78 -32.87 14.22
N PRO A 136 -2.92 -33.77 13.70
CA PRO A 136 -3.30 -34.95 12.89
C PRO A 136 -4.18 -36.00 13.59
N GLY A 137 -5.01 -35.64 14.58
CA GLY A 137 -5.77 -36.54 15.44
C GLY A 137 -7.17 -36.92 14.96
N ALA A 138 -7.80 -36.16 14.04
CA ALA A 138 -9.17 -36.46 13.60
C ALA A 138 -9.29 -37.68 12.66
N ALA A 139 -8.16 -38.31 12.28
CA ALA A 139 -8.15 -39.52 11.46
C ALA A 139 -8.00 -40.82 12.28
N HIS A 140 -7.77 -40.75 13.61
CA HIS A 140 -7.48 -41.94 14.42
C HIS A 140 -8.61 -42.37 15.39
N ASP A 141 -9.68 -41.57 15.54
CA ASP A 141 -10.78 -41.90 16.47
C ASP A 141 -11.85 -42.85 15.89
N HIS A 142 -11.80 -43.20 14.60
CA HIS A 142 -12.74 -44.17 14.01
C HIS A 142 -12.31 -45.65 14.13
N TYR A 143 -11.12 -45.96 14.66
CA TYR A 143 -10.59 -47.32 14.69
C TYR A 143 -10.63 -48.03 16.07
N HIS A 144 -10.94 -47.32 17.16
CA HIS A 144 -10.95 -47.89 18.52
C HIS A 144 -12.34 -48.06 19.14
N GLN A 145 -13.41 -47.96 18.34
CA GLN A 145 -14.80 -48.10 18.82
C GLN A 145 -15.52 -49.36 18.30
N ARG A 146 -14.77 -50.40 17.91
CA ARG A 146 -15.25 -51.78 17.69
C ARG A 146 -14.66 -52.71 18.72
#